data_AF-A0A934U6X6-F1
#
_entry.id   AF-A0A934U6X6-F1
#
_cell.length_a   1.000
_cell.length_b   1.000
_cell.length_c   1.000
_cell.angle_alpha   90.00
_cell.angle_beta   90.00
_cell.angle_gamma   90.00
#
_symmetry.space_group_name_H-M   'P 1'
#
loop_
_entity.id
_entity.type
_entity.pdbx_description
1 polymer ?
#
loop_
_entity_poly.entity_id
_entity_poly.type
_entity_poly.pdbx_seq_one_letter_code
_entity_poly.pdbx_strand_id
1 'polypeptide(L)'
;MDAARSQAGLSWRQVAKELGVSASTISRMAQGLRPDVTAFAAMTTWLRMPAEDFYANVNRSDREPDLVASLGPLLRARSDLTEKDVSYLEDVIASAARRFRSEREEVTD
;
A
#
# COMPACT_ATOMS: atom_id res chain seq x y z
N MET A 1 -9.02 -15.03 -5.58
CA MET A 1 -9.41 -15.49 -6.93
C MET A 1 -9.96 -16.91 -6.91
N ASP A 2 -9.16 -17.95 -6.61
CA ASP A 2 -9.63 -19.35 -6.71
C ASP A 2 -10.80 -19.70 -5.76
N ALA A 3 -10.75 -19.20 -4.52
CA ALA A 3 -11.85 -19.35 -3.56
C ALA A 3 -13.15 -18.71 -4.07
N ALA A 4 -13.10 -17.46 -4.57
CA ALA A 4 -14.25 -16.75 -5.13
C ALA A 4 -14.82 -17.46 -6.37
N ARG A 5 -13.95 -17.95 -7.26
CA ARG A 5 -14.35 -18.76 -8.42
C ARG A 5 -15.09 -20.01 -7.99
N SER A 6 -14.53 -20.75 -7.02
CA SER A 6 -15.10 -22.01 -6.54
C SER A 6 -16.45 -21.79 -5.86
N GLN A 7 -16.57 -20.72 -5.06
CA GLN A 7 -17.84 -20.32 -4.44
C GLN A 7 -18.91 -19.93 -5.47
N ALA A 8 -18.51 -19.26 -6.57
CA ALA A 8 -19.41 -18.93 -7.66
C ALA A 8 -19.73 -20.13 -8.58
N GLY A 9 -19.12 -21.31 -8.35
CA GLY A 9 -19.32 -22.50 -9.19
C GLY A 9 -18.79 -22.35 -10.62
N LEU A 10 -17.86 -21.41 -10.85
CA LEU A 10 -17.38 -21.08 -12.19
C LEU A 10 -16.10 -21.85 -12.55
N SER A 11 -15.98 -22.22 -13.83
CA SER A 11 -14.71 -22.63 -14.42
C SER A 11 -13.81 -21.41 -14.68
N TRP A 12 -12.50 -21.62 -14.78
CA TRP A 12 -11.56 -20.55 -15.15
C TRP A 12 -11.86 -19.91 -16.51
N ARG A 13 -12.45 -20.66 -17.44
CA ARG A 13 -12.90 -20.13 -18.74
C ARG A 13 -14.09 -19.18 -18.60
N GLN A 14 -15.02 -19.48 -17.71
CA GLN A 14 -16.16 -18.60 -17.43
C GLN A 14 -15.69 -17.32 -16.73
N VAL A 15 -14.78 -17.43 -15.76
CA VAL A 15 -14.14 -16.27 -15.13
C VAL A 15 -13.42 -15.39 -16.15
N ALA A 16 -12.68 -15.97 -17.11
CA ALA A 16 -12.05 -15.21 -18.18
C ALA A 16 -13.05 -14.39 -19.00
N LYS A 17 -14.21 -15.01 -19.33
CA LYS A 17 -15.29 -14.36 -20.07
C LYS A 17 -15.90 -13.20 -19.27
N GLU A 18 -16.13 -13.38 -17.97
CA GLU A 18 -16.67 -12.33 -17.09
C GLU A 18 -15.70 -11.16 -16.91
N LEU A 19 -14.40 -11.45 -16.88
CA LEU A 19 -13.34 -10.45 -16.80
C LEU A 19 -13.04 -9.76 -18.14
N GLY A 20 -13.60 -10.23 -19.25
CA GLY A 20 -13.29 -9.72 -20.58
C GLY A 20 -11.84 -9.96 -21.02
N VAL A 21 -11.16 -10.96 -20.42
CA VAL A 21 -9.76 -11.30 -20.73
C VAL A 21 -9.66 -12.65 -21.42
N SER A 22 -8.57 -12.88 -22.14
CA SER A 22 -8.35 -14.18 -22.79
C SER A 22 -8.14 -15.31 -21.76
N ALA A 23 -8.51 -16.53 -22.13
CA ALA A 23 -8.22 -17.71 -21.30
C ALA A 23 -6.71 -17.90 -21.06
N SER A 24 -5.86 -17.49 -22.01
CA SER A 24 -4.39 -17.56 -21.83
C SER A 24 -3.90 -16.56 -20.77
N THR A 25 -4.56 -15.39 -20.65
CA THR A 25 -4.29 -14.41 -19.58
C THR A 25 -4.55 -15.06 -18.22
N ILE A 26 -5.71 -15.71 -18.05
CA ILE A 26 -6.04 -16.42 -16.80
C ILE A 26 -5.10 -17.59 -16.52
N SER A 27 -4.75 -18.39 -17.53
CA SER A 27 -3.80 -19.50 -17.37
C SER A 27 -2.40 -19.03 -16.96
N ARG A 28 -1.89 -17.93 -17.56
CA ARG A 28 -0.61 -17.34 -17.17
C ARG A 28 -0.65 -16.83 -15.73
N MET A 29 -1.76 -16.22 -15.33
CA MET A 29 -1.94 -15.74 -13.95
C MET A 29 -2.03 -16.88 -12.93
N ALA A 30 -2.71 -17.98 -13.27
CA ALA A 30 -2.73 -19.18 -12.42
C ALA A 30 -1.33 -19.79 -12.22
N GLN A 31 -0.41 -19.53 -13.15
CA GLN A 31 1.00 -19.94 -13.09
C GLN A 31 1.91 -18.89 -12.39
N GLY A 32 1.34 -17.85 -11.79
CA GLY A 32 2.10 -16.87 -11.00
C GLY A 32 2.62 -15.66 -11.78
N LEU A 33 2.24 -15.47 -13.05
CA LEU A 33 2.54 -14.21 -13.74
C LEU A 33 1.72 -13.05 -13.17
N ARG A 34 2.37 -11.90 -12.99
CA ARG A 34 1.70 -10.66 -12.56
C ARG A 34 0.75 -10.16 -13.66
N PRO A 35 -0.49 -9.76 -13.31
CA PRO A 35 -1.40 -9.16 -14.28
C PRO A 35 -0.87 -7.81 -14.79
N ASP A 36 -1.24 -7.47 -16.04
CA ASP A 36 -1.19 -6.08 -16.49
C ASP A 36 -2.32 -5.25 -15.84
N VAL A 37 -2.30 -3.93 -16.08
CA VAL A 37 -3.26 -2.98 -15.45
C VAL A 37 -4.70 -3.32 -15.81
N THR A 38 -4.96 -3.74 -17.05
CA THR A 38 -6.31 -4.07 -17.53
C THR A 38 -6.83 -5.32 -16.83
N ALA A 39 -6.03 -6.38 -16.77
CA ALA A 39 -6.38 -7.61 -16.08
C ALA A 39 -6.57 -7.37 -14.56
N PHE A 40 -5.73 -6.52 -13.97
CA PHE A 40 -5.83 -6.15 -12.56
C PHE A 40 -7.14 -5.42 -12.23
N ALA A 41 -7.49 -4.39 -13.00
CA ALA A 41 -8.74 -3.64 -12.81
C ALA A 41 -9.99 -4.51 -13.01
N ALA A 42 -9.96 -5.42 -13.98
CA ALA A 42 -11.05 -6.37 -14.19
C ALA A 42 -11.24 -7.27 -12.96
N MET A 43 -10.15 -7.74 -12.35
CA MET A 43 -10.21 -8.64 -11.19
C MET A 43 -10.72 -7.98 -9.93
N THR A 44 -10.25 -6.77 -9.61
CA THR A 44 -10.68 -6.03 -8.42
C THR A 44 -12.17 -5.70 -8.52
N THR A 45 -12.63 -5.33 -9.71
CA THR A 45 -14.05 -5.14 -10.04
C THR A 45 -14.85 -6.43 -9.83
N TRP A 46 -14.40 -7.55 -10.41
CA TRP A 46 -15.10 -8.84 -10.32
C TRP A 46 -15.21 -9.37 -8.89
N LEU A 47 -14.14 -9.21 -8.10
CA LEU A 47 -14.11 -9.63 -6.70
C LEU A 47 -14.82 -8.67 -5.75
N ARG A 48 -15.25 -7.49 -6.26
CA ARG A 48 -15.80 -6.40 -5.45
C ARG A 48 -14.88 -6.05 -4.28
N MET A 49 -13.58 -6.07 -4.57
CA MET A 49 -12.52 -5.88 -3.59
C MET A 49 -11.70 -4.66 -4.01
N PRO A 50 -11.33 -3.79 -3.05
CA PRO A 50 -10.41 -2.70 -3.31
C PRO A 50 -9.08 -3.20 -3.92
N ALA A 51 -8.49 -2.40 -4.79
CA ALA A 51 -7.26 -2.76 -5.50
C ALA A 51 -6.07 -2.93 -4.55
N GLU A 52 -6.08 -2.14 -3.49
CA GLU A 52 -5.10 -2.14 -2.42
C GLU A 52 -4.94 -3.50 -1.72
N ASP A 53 -6.01 -4.29 -1.65
CA ASP A 53 -5.97 -5.63 -1.05
C ASP A 53 -5.19 -6.66 -1.90
N PHE A 54 -4.93 -6.35 -3.17
CA PHE A 54 -4.14 -7.19 -4.08
C PHE A 54 -2.65 -6.89 -4.08
N TYR A 55 -2.21 -5.78 -3.48
CA TYR A 55 -0.79 -5.53 -3.31
C TYR A 55 -0.25 -6.55 -2.31
N ALA A 56 0.36 -7.61 -2.83
CA ALA A 56 1.01 -8.65 -2.05
C ALA A 56 2.00 -7.98 -1.11
N ASN A 57 1.61 -7.79 0.17
CA ASN A 57 2.36 -7.15 1.27
C ASN A 57 3.70 -6.63 0.77
N VAL A 58 3.69 -5.50 0.04
CA VAL A 58 4.93 -4.82 -0.36
C VAL A 58 5.39 -4.14 0.90
N ASN A 59 5.81 -4.96 1.86
CA ASN A 59 6.09 -4.66 3.23
C ASN A 59 5.12 -3.62 3.86
N ARG A 60 4.39 -4.04 4.90
CA ARG A 60 4.23 -3.16 6.07
C ARG A 60 5.57 -2.87 6.78
N SER A 61 6.63 -2.66 6.00
CA SER A 61 7.57 -1.57 6.21
C SER A 61 6.99 -0.44 5.35
N ASP A 62 5.89 0.17 5.74
CA ASP A 62 5.85 1.06 6.90
C ASP A 62 7.23 1.71 7.15
N ARG A 63 7.87 2.22 6.09
CA ARG A 63 8.45 3.54 6.26
C ARG A 63 7.24 4.47 6.29
N GLU A 64 6.63 4.57 7.47
CA GLU A 64 5.87 5.76 7.82
C GLU A 64 6.69 6.95 7.28
N PRO A 65 6.06 7.91 6.58
CA PRO A 65 6.78 9.05 6.07
C PRO A 65 7.56 9.68 7.22
N ASP A 66 8.76 10.20 6.94
CA ASP A 66 9.61 10.79 7.98
C ASP A 66 8.76 11.66 8.91
N LEU A 67 8.91 11.46 10.22
CA LEU A 67 8.00 12.01 11.22
C LEU A 67 7.84 13.53 11.07
N VAL A 68 8.91 14.23 10.68
CA VAL A 68 8.91 15.67 10.45
C VAL A 68 8.15 16.02 9.17
N ALA A 69 8.35 15.25 8.10
CA ALA A 69 7.61 15.41 6.86
C ALA A 69 6.09 15.22 7.05
N SER A 70 5.69 14.32 7.96
CA SER A 70 4.29 14.06 8.31
C SER A 70 3.67 15.19 9.15
N LEU A 71 4.41 15.71 10.14
CA LEU A 71 3.87 16.70 11.09
C LEU A 71 4.02 18.16 10.62
N GLY A 72 5.01 18.48 9.79
CA GLY A 72 5.27 19.85 9.33
C GLY A 72 4.06 20.56 8.74
N PRO A 73 3.25 19.93 7.86
CA PRO A 73 2.02 20.54 7.34
C PRO A 73 0.99 20.87 8.43
N LEU A 74 0.86 20.02 9.46
CA LEU A 74 -0.06 20.24 10.58
C LEU A 74 0.41 21.40 11.47
N LEU A 75 1.73 21.51 11.69
CA LEU A 75 2.32 22.63 12.43
C LEU A 75 2.14 23.95 11.69
N ARG A 76 2.34 23.99 10.37
CA ARG A 76 2.13 25.20 9.54
C ARG A 76 0.67 25.64 9.44
N ALA A 77 -0.28 24.73 9.63
CA ALA A 77 -1.71 25.03 9.61
C ALA A 77 -2.21 25.70 10.91
N ARG A 78 -1.38 25.77 11.96
CA ARG A 78 -1.74 26.36 13.26
C ARG A 78 -1.65 27.88 13.21
N SER A 79 -2.76 28.56 13.55
CA SER A 79 -2.82 30.02 13.58
C SER A 79 -2.12 30.67 14.78
N ASP A 80 -1.80 29.91 15.81
CA ASP A 80 -1.13 30.35 17.03
C ASP A 80 0.40 30.18 16.99
N LEU A 81 0.94 29.61 15.92
CA LEU A 81 2.38 29.41 15.74
C LEU A 81 2.95 30.38 14.71
N THR A 82 4.09 30.98 15.01
CA THR A 82 4.88 31.71 14.02
C THR A 82 5.73 30.75 13.19
N GLU A 83 6.24 31.19 12.04
CA GLU A 83 7.19 30.39 11.23
C GLU A 83 8.42 29.95 12.04
N LYS A 84 8.87 30.81 12.96
CA LYS A 84 9.99 30.50 13.85
C LYS A 84 9.64 29.40 14.86
N ASP A 85 8.42 29.41 15.40
CA ASP A 85 7.95 28.38 16.32
C ASP A 85 7.82 27.03 15.61
N VAL A 86 7.30 27.04 14.37
CA VAL A 86 7.21 25.84 13.53
C VAL A 86 8.60 25.27 13.25
N SER A 87 9.55 26.10 12.82
CA SER A 87 10.94 25.66 12.57
C SER A 87 11.57 25.05 13.82
N TYR A 88 11.38 25.65 15.00
CA TYR A 88 11.93 25.13 16.24
C TYR A 88 11.33 23.77 16.61
N LEU A 89 10.01 23.61 16.44
CA LEU A 89 9.33 22.34 16.69
C LEU A 89 9.77 21.25 15.71
N GLU A 90 9.93 21.57 14.42
CA GLU A 90 10.47 20.64 13.41
C GLU A 90 11.88 20.16 13.80
N ASP A 91 12.76 21.04 14.28
CA ASP A 91 14.12 20.68 14.73
C ASP A 91 14.13 19.76 15.96
N VAL A 92 13.26 20.05 16.95
CA VAL A 92 13.11 19.23 18.16
C VAL A 92 12.60 17.83 17.80
N ILE A 93 11.55 17.75 16.98
CA ILE A 93 10.98 16.48 16.51
C ILE A 93 12.02 15.69 15.71
N ALA A 94 12.76 16.35 14.80
CA ALA A 94 13.80 15.71 13.99
C ALA A 94 14.91 15.10 14.86
N SER A 95 15.30 15.82 15.92
CA SER A 95 16.33 15.39 16.85
C SER A 95 15.89 14.18 17.67
N ALA A 96 14.67 14.19 18.19
CA ALA A 96 14.09 13.05 18.90
C ALA A 96 13.95 11.83 17.98
N ALA A 97 13.45 12.01 16.76
CA ALA A 97 13.28 10.93 15.78
C ALA A 97 14.62 10.26 15.42
N ARG A 98 15.70 11.04 15.27
CA ARG A 98 17.05 10.50 15.05
C ARG A 98 17.52 9.66 16.24
N ARG A 99 17.28 10.12 17.48
CA ARG A 99 17.67 9.38 18.68
C ARG A 99 16.95 8.04 18.78
N PHE A 100 15.63 8.00 18.56
CA PHE A 100 14.87 6.74 18.60
C PHE A 100 15.34 5.72 17.58
N ARG A 101 15.75 6.16 16.38
CA ARG A 101 16.32 5.25 15.37
C ARG A 101 17.65 4.66 15.82
N SER A 102 18.55 5.50 16.34
CA SER A 102 19.85 5.07 16.88
C SER A 102 19.70 4.10 18.05
N GLU A 103 18.80 4.34 19.00
CA GLU A 103 18.56 3.43 20.14
C GLU A 103 18.03 2.06 19.71
N ARG A 104 17.15 2.03 18.70
CA ARG A 104 16.60 0.76 18.19
C ARG A 104 17.64 -0.04 17.43
N GLU A 105 18.57 0.61 16.75
CA GLU A 105 19.69 -0.04 16.06
C GLU A 105 20.70 -0.63 17.07
N GLU A 106 20.98 0.07 18.19
CA GLU A 106 21.86 -0.42 19.27
C GLU A 106 21.29 -1.61 20.06
N VAL A 107 19.97 -1.76 20.15
CA VAL A 107 19.30 -2.87 20.88
C VAL A 107 19.17 -4.14 20.02
N THR A 108 19.42 -4.04 18.72
CA THR A 108 19.25 -5.16 17.77
C THR A 108 20.58 -5.88 17.45
N ASP A 109 21.69 -5.44 18.05
CA ASP A 109 23.04 -6.03 17.98
C ASP A 109 23.42 -6.67 19.34
#